data_AF-A0A928SSS1-F1
#
_entry.id   AF-A0A928SSS1-F1
#
_cell.length_a   1.000
_cell.length_b   1.000
_cell.length_c   1.000
_cell.angle_alpha   90.00
_cell.angle_beta   90.00
_cell.angle_gamma   90.00
#
_symmetry.space_group_name_H-M   'P 1'
#
loop_
_entity.id
_entity.type
_entity.pdbx_description
1 polymer ?
#
loop_
_entity_poly.entity_id
_entity_poly.type
_entity_poly.pdbx_seq_one_letter_code
_entity_poly.pdbx_strand_id
1 'polypeptide(L)'
;MFALLLGLGRNARAQSSAAESAMDDWFTGERNEAFVFLGLGTVSAGTGAYLLTRDTAFSRGAGYTALAFGAVEMIFASTYVLGLAPLHDELKADLRRDPVKFQRDERERMNAIADRFVLYRYTELGILAAGAGLATYGFVYEKPTLAGIGVTAGAHAVLVLTLDYFAESRAQRYIRALERYRAEATTQPLRRGWGFQAPLMSGAF
;
A
#
# COMPACT_ATOMS: atom_id res chain seq x y z
N MET A 1 -23.34 31.72 20.04
CA MET A 1 -22.07 31.93 19.31
C MET A 1 -20.92 31.09 19.87
N PHE A 2 -20.71 31.05 21.19
CA PHE A 2 -19.64 30.26 21.85
C PHE A 2 -19.80 28.73 21.67
N ALA A 3 -21.03 28.21 21.76
CA ALA A 3 -21.31 26.77 21.55
C ALA A 3 -21.02 26.28 20.12
N LEU A 4 -21.14 27.14 19.11
CA LEU A 4 -20.88 26.80 17.71
C LEU A 4 -19.37 26.66 17.42
N LEU A 5 -18.54 27.50 18.05
CA LEU A 5 -17.07 27.46 17.94
C LEU A 5 -16.48 26.23 18.65
N LEU A 6 -17.02 25.86 19.81
CA LEU A 6 -16.64 24.63 20.51
C LEU A 6 -17.03 23.37 19.72
N GLY A 7 -18.17 23.39 19.01
CA GLY A 7 -18.59 22.31 18.12
C GLY A 7 -17.67 22.11 16.92
N LEU A 8 -17.28 23.20 16.24
CA LEU A 8 -16.37 23.15 15.10
C LEU A 8 -14.96 22.65 15.51
N GLY A 9 -14.42 23.14 16.62
CA GLY A 9 -13.11 22.71 17.12
C GLY A 9 -13.07 21.27 17.66
N ARG A 10 -14.19 20.69 18.10
CA ARG A 10 -14.28 19.25 18.41
C ARG A 10 -14.32 18.40 17.14
N ASN A 11 -15.08 18.84 16.14
CA ASN A 11 -15.23 18.11 14.87
C ASN A 11 -13.91 18.05 14.08
N ALA A 12 -13.14 19.15 14.05
CA ALA A 12 -11.84 19.19 13.39
C ALA A 12 -10.82 18.25 14.05
N ARG A 13 -10.75 18.25 15.40
CA ARG A 13 -9.87 17.33 16.16
C ARG A 13 -10.25 15.86 15.96
N ALA A 14 -11.54 15.55 15.97
CA ALA A 14 -12.03 14.20 15.73
C ALA A 14 -11.71 13.69 14.31
N GLN A 15 -11.77 14.57 13.30
CA GLN A 15 -11.40 14.23 11.93
C GLN A 15 -9.89 14.03 11.77
N SER A 16 -9.08 14.90 12.38
CA SER A 16 -7.61 14.76 12.36
C SER A 16 -7.17 13.49 13.07
N SER A 17 -7.76 13.15 14.22
CA SER A 17 -7.45 11.90 14.93
C SER A 17 -7.89 10.66 14.14
N ALA A 18 -9.02 10.73 13.43
CA ALA A 18 -9.47 9.64 12.58
C ALA A 18 -8.55 9.43 11.37
N ALA A 19 -8.07 10.51 10.74
CA ALA A 19 -7.11 10.43 9.64
C ALA A 19 -5.75 9.87 10.13
N GLU A 20 -5.27 10.31 11.28
CA GLU A 20 -4.04 9.79 11.89
C GLU A 20 -4.16 8.31 12.24
N SER A 21 -5.28 7.88 12.84
CA SER A 21 -5.54 6.46 13.13
C SER A 21 -5.58 5.61 11.86
N ALA A 22 -6.23 6.08 10.79
CA ALA A 22 -6.29 5.35 9.54
C ALA A 22 -4.91 5.22 8.86
N MET A 23 -4.07 6.26 9.00
CA MET A 23 -2.69 6.23 8.55
C MET A 23 -1.87 5.22 9.37
N ASP A 24 -1.97 5.25 10.70
CA ASP A 24 -1.27 4.32 11.60
C ASP A 24 -1.65 2.85 11.28
N ASP A 25 -2.93 2.59 11.04
CA ASP A 25 -3.42 1.26 10.62
C ASP A 25 -2.85 0.82 9.26
N TRP A 26 -2.80 1.73 8.29
CA TRP A 26 -2.20 1.48 6.98
C TRP A 26 -0.72 1.11 7.10
N PHE A 27 0.08 1.96 7.75
CA PHE A 27 1.52 1.75 7.90
C PHE A 27 1.85 0.50 8.74
N THR A 28 1.05 0.19 9.76
CA THR A 28 1.19 -1.07 10.52
C THR A 28 0.90 -2.27 9.63
N GLY A 29 -0.12 -2.18 8.78
CA GLY A 29 -0.44 -3.22 7.79
C GLY A 29 0.71 -3.46 6.80
N GLU A 30 1.23 -2.41 6.18
CA GLU A 30 2.35 -2.50 5.23
C GLU A 30 3.61 -3.08 5.88
N ARG A 31 3.87 -2.71 7.14
CA ARG A 31 4.99 -3.26 7.90
C ARG A 31 4.81 -4.76 8.19
N ASN A 32 3.61 -5.18 8.60
CA ASN A 32 3.32 -6.58 8.85
C ASN A 32 3.45 -7.41 7.57
N GLU A 33 2.99 -6.88 6.45
CA GLU A 33 3.14 -7.52 5.14
C GLU A 33 4.61 -7.67 4.74
N ALA A 34 5.45 -6.66 4.97
CA ALA A 34 6.88 -6.79 4.74
C ALA A 34 7.50 -7.95 5.54
N PHE A 35 7.08 -8.17 6.79
CA PHE A 35 7.52 -9.33 7.58
C PHE A 35 6.98 -10.66 7.02
N VAL A 36 5.75 -10.68 6.49
CA VAL A 36 5.21 -11.86 5.81
C VAL A 36 6.03 -12.19 4.56
N PHE A 37 6.35 -11.21 3.73
CA PHE A 37 7.23 -11.40 2.57
C PHE A 37 8.64 -11.84 2.95
N LEU A 38 9.20 -11.30 4.04
CA LEU A 38 10.50 -11.75 4.54
C LEU A 38 10.48 -13.22 4.96
N GLY A 39 9.41 -13.63 5.67
CA GLY A 39 9.20 -15.02 6.08
C GLY A 39 8.99 -15.94 4.88
N LEU A 40 8.13 -15.55 3.95
CA LEU A 40 7.87 -16.29 2.71
C LEU A 40 9.15 -16.45 1.89
N GLY A 41 9.91 -15.37 1.72
CA GLY A 41 11.16 -15.40 0.97
C GLY A 41 12.22 -16.28 1.62
N THR A 42 12.30 -16.28 2.96
CA THR A 42 13.19 -17.17 3.71
C THR A 42 12.80 -18.64 3.52
N VAL A 43 11.52 -18.97 3.64
CA VAL A 43 11.01 -20.33 3.44
C VAL A 43 11.23 -20.77 1.99
N SER A 44 10.98 -19.89 1.02
CA SER A 44 11.18 -20.18 -0.39
C SER A 44 12.66 -20.39 -0.73
N ALA A 45 13.54 -19.53 -0.24
CA ALA A 45 14.98 -19.69 -0.42
C ALA A 45 15.50 -20.99 0.21
N GLY A 46 15.07 -21.32 1.44
CA GLY A 46 15.42 -22.56 2.11
C GLY A 46 14.90 -23.80 1.37
N THR A 47 13.65 -23.76 0.91
CA THR A 47 13.04 -24.81 0.10
C THR A 47 13.78 -24.99 -1.23
N GLY A 48 14.11 -23.89 -1.90
CA GLY A 48 14.84 -23.90 -3.15
C GLY A 48 16.24 -24.48 -2.99
N ALA A 49 17.00 -24.04 -1.98
CA ALA A 49 18.31 -24.59 -1.65
C ALA A 49 18.23 -26.10 -1.34
N TYR A 50 17.24 -26.53 -0.57
CA TYR A 50 17.00 -27.95 -0.30
C TYR A 50 16.69 -28.74 -1.57
N LEU A 51 15.81 -28.22 -2.44
CA LEU A 51 15.44 -28.88 -3.70
C LEU A 51 16.62 -29.02 -4.67
N LEU A 52 17.57 -28.07 -4.66
CA LEU A 52 18.80 -28.17 -5.45
C LEU A 52 19.74 -29.30 -5.00
N THR A 53 19.59 -29.82 -3.78
CA THR A 53 20.33 -31.02 -3.32
C THR A 53 19.76 -32.33 -3.86
N ARG A 54 18.65 -32.28 -4.61
CA ARG A 54 17.99 -33.46 -5.19
C ARG A 54 18.44 -33.67 -6.63
N ASP A 55 18.56 -34.94 -7.03
CA ASP A 55 19.06 -35.31 -8.36
C ASP A 55 18.00 -35.36 -9.47
N THR A 56 16.76 -34.95 -9.19
CA THR A 56 15.72 -34.90 -10.22
C THR A 56 15.70 -33.57 -10.96
N ALA A 57 15.47 -33.62 -12.27
CA ALA A 57 15.32 -32.43 -13.10
C ALA A 57 14.14 -31.54 -12.67
N PHE A 58 13.05 -32.16 -12.17
CA PHE A 58 11.92 -31.44 -11.59
C PHE A 58 12.34 -30.63 -10.35
N SER A 59 13.03 -31.27 -9.40
CA SER A 59 13.49 -30.61 -8.18
C SER A 59 14.45 -29.46 -8.50
N ARG A 60 15.34 -29.62 -9.48
CA ARG A 60 16.24 -28.53 -9.90
C ARG A 60 15.48 -27.35 -10.49
N GLY A 61 14.52 -27.61 -11.39
CA GLY A 61 13.65 -26.56 -11.95
C GLY A 61 12.88 -25.81 -10.86
N ALA A 62 12.19 -26.54 -9.99
CA ALA A 62 11.47 -25.98 -8.86
C ALA A 62 12.38 -25.21 -7.89
N GLY A 63 13.59 -25.74 -7.65
CA GLY A 63 14.55 -25.19 -6.69
C GLY A 63 15.15 -23.86 -7.15
N TYR A 64 15.58 -23.75 -8.40
CA TYR A 64 16.06 -22.48 -8.96
C TYR A 64 14.96 -21.42 -8.98
N THR A 65 13.73 -21.80 -9.35
CA THR A 65 12.59 -20.87 -9.35
C THR A 65 12.25 -20.39 -7.94
N ALA A 66 12.22 -21.29 -6.95
CA ALA A 66 11.98 -20.92 -5.55
C ALA A 66 13.05 -19.96 -5.02
N LEU A 67 14.33 -20.24 -5.29
CA LEU A 67 15.42 -19.32 -4.90
C LEU A 67 15.26 -17.93 -5.52
N ALA A 68 14.87 -17.86 -6.80
CA ALA A 68 14.68 -16.59 -7.49
C ALA A 68 13.53 -15.77 -6.86
N PHE A 69 12.36 -16.39 -6.62
CA PHE A 69 11.25 -15.72 -5.95
C PHE A 69 11.61 -15.33 -4.52
N GLY A 70 12.23 -16.22 -3.75
CA GLY A 70 12.63 -15.92 -2.38
C GLY A 70 13.60 -14.75 -2.30
N ALA A 71 14.54 -14.63 -3.24
CA ALA A 71 15.42 -13.46 -3.31
C ALA A 71 14.66 -12.17 -3.61
N VAL A 72 13.72 -12.18 -4.56
CA VAL A 72 12.90 -11.01 -4.91
C VAL A 72 12.03 -10.59 -3.72
N GLU A 73 11.38 -11.53 -3.04
CA GLU A 73 10.54 -11.29 -1.87
C GLU A 73 11.34 -10.69 -0.71
N MET A 74 12.55 -11.18 -0.47
CA MET A 74 13.45 -10.62 0.55
C MET A 74 13.91 -9.20 0.21
N ILE A 75 14.21 -8.91 -1.07
CA ILE A 75 14.56 -7.55 -1.52
C ILE A 75 13.37 -6.62 -1.29
N PHE A 76 12.17 -7.03 -1.72
CA PHE A 76 10.94 -6.26 -1.50
C PHE A 76 10.65 -6.01 -0.02
N ALA A 77 10.74 -7.03 0.83
CA ALA A 77 10.55 -6.87 2.27
C ALA A 77 11.56 -5.90 2.89
N SER A 78 12.82 -5.96 2.45
CA SER A 78 13.90 -5.11 2.98
C SER A 78 13.68 -3.64 2.66
N THR A 79 13.23 -3.30 1.45
CA THR A 79 12.96 -1.90 1.07
C THR A 79 11.84 -1.30 1.90
N TYR A 80 10.80 -2.07 2.19
CA TYR A 80 9.68 -1.62 3.03
C TYR A 80 10.07 -1.45 4.50
N VAL A 81 10.79 -2.43 5.08
CA VAL A 81 11.24 -2.34 6.49
C VAL A 81 12.13 -1.12 6.72
N LEU A 82 12.98 -0.75 5.76
CA LEU A 82 13.89 0.39 5.88
C LEU A 82 13.23 1.74 5.55
N GLY A 83 12.28 1.76 4.62
CA GLY A 83 11.70 3.00 4.09
C GLY A 83 10.41 3.49 4.77
N LEU A 84 9.62 2.59 5.38
CA LEU A 84 8.27 2.95 5.86
C LEU A 84 8.28 3.88 7.09
N ALA A 85 9.17 3.64 8.06
CA ALA A 85 9.15 4.39 9.32
C ALA A 85 9.46 5.90 9.13
N PRO A 86 10.50 6.30 8.39
CA PRO A 86 10.75 7.72 8.12
C PRO A 86 9.59 8.41 7.38
N LEU A 87 8.98 7.72 6.42
CA LEU A 87 7.83 8.25 5.68
C LEU A 87 6.61 8.45 6.59
N HIS A 88 6.35 7.49 7.49
CA HIS A 88 5.24 7.59 8.44
C HIS A 88 5.39 8.82 9.36
N ASP A 89 6.59 9.03 9.90
CA ASP A 89 6.89 10.19 10.76
C ASP A 89 6.75 11.52 10.01
N GLU A 90 7.21 11.59 8.76
CA GLU A 90 7.07 12.77 7.89
C GLU A 90 5.60 13.10 7.64
N LEU A 91 4.77 12.10 7.30
CA LEU A 91 3.34 12.29 7.06
C LEU A 91 2.59 12.72 8.33
N LYS A 92 2.96 12.19 9.50
CA LYS A 92 2.41 12.66 10.79
C LYS A 92 2.78 14.12 11.05
N ALA A 93 4.00 14.54 10.71
CA ALA A 93 4.41 15.93 10.83
C ALA A 93 3.64 16.84 9.86
N ASP A 94 3.46 16.42 8.61
CA ASP A 94 2.72 17.16 7.59
C ASP A 94 1.24 17.31 7.95
N LEU A 95 0.59 16.26 8.47
CA LEU A 95 -0.79 16.32 8.96
C LEU A 95 -0.96 17.40 10.05
N ARG A 96 0.03 17.58 10.93
CA ARG A 96 -0.01 18.61 11.99
C ARG A 96 0.35 20.00 11.49
N ARG A 97 1.28 20.10 10.54
CA ARG A 97 1.86 21.37 10.06
C ARG A 97 0.96 22.05 9.03
N ASP A 98 0.51 21.30 8.02
CA ASP A 98 -0.33 21.80 6.94
C ASP A 98 -1.33 20.71 6.53
N PRO A 99 -2.49 20.64 7.20
CA PRO A 99 -3.47 19.59 6.97
C PRO A 99 -4.07 19.59 5.56
N VAL A 100 -4.09 20.76 4.89
CA VAL A 100 -4.65 20.91 3.53
C VAL A 100 -3.65 20.38 2.51
N LYS A 101 -2.38 20.76 2.64
CA LYS A 101 -1.30 20.19 1.82
C LYS A 101 -1.20 18.67 2.02
N PHE A 102 -1.19 18.21 3.28
CA PHE A 102 -1.17 16.78 3.61
C PHE A 102 -2.28 16.03 2.87
N GLN A 103 -3.53 16.49 2.99
CA GLN A 103 -4.66 15.80 2.35
C GLN A 103 -4.48 15.67 0.84
N ARG A 104 -4.06 16.75 0.17
CA ARG A 104 -3.88 16.75 -1.29
C ARG A 104 -2.76 15.79 -1.70
N ASP A 105 -1.58 15.97 -1.12
CA ASP A 105 -0.37 15.26 -1.52
C ASP A 105 -0.48 13.76 -1.18
N GLU A 106 -1.01 13.43 0.00
CA GLU A 106 -1.18 12.05 0.42
C GLU A 106 -2.26 11.32 -0.38
N ARG A 107 -3.33 12.02 -0.78
CA ARG A 107 -4.35 11.45 -1.67
C ARG A 107 -3.78 11.16 -3.05
N GLU A 108 -2.98 12.07 -3.60
CA GLU A 108 -2.27 11.85 -4.86
C GLU A 108 -1.35 10.63 -4.77
N ARG A 109 -0.55 10.53 -3.71
CA ARG A 109 0.34 9.39 -3.45
C ARG A 109 -0.43 8.06 -3.35
N MET A 110 -1.51 8.02 -2.57
CA MET A 110 -2.27 6.81 -2.35
C MET A 110 -3.06 6.38 -3.59
N ASN A 111 -3.53 7.32 -4.43
CA ASN A 111 -4.13 6.99 -5.72
C ASN A 111 -3.10 6.39 -6.68
N ALA A 112 -1.88 6.94 -6.73
CA ALA A 112 -0.81 6.36 -7.54
C ALA A 112 -0.42 4.94 -7.07
N ILE A 113 -0.52 4.65 -5.77
CA ILE A 113 -0.35 3.28 -5.23
C ILE A 113 -1.52 2.39 -5.66
N ALA A 114 -2.76 2.89 -5.60
CA ALA A 114 -3.94 2.14 -6.05
C ALA A 114 -3.82 1.69 -7.52
N ASP A 115 -3.31 2.56 -8.39
CA ASP A 115 -3.09 2.23 -9.80
C ASP A 115 -2.03 1.13 -9.99
N ARG A 116 -1.01 1.08 -9.13
CA ARG A 116 0.02 0.03 -9.18
C ARG A 116 -0.52 -1.36 -8.81
N PHE A 117 -1.49 -1.45 -7.89
CA PHE A 117 -2.12 -2.74 -7.57
C PHE A 117 -2.79 -3.38 -8.79
N VAL A 118 -3.33 -2.58 -9.72
CA VAL A 118 -3.89 -3.10 -10.97
C VAL A 118 -2.79 -3.74 -11.83
N LEU A 119 -1.64 -3.08 -11.95
CA LEU A 119 -0.49 -3.59 -12.69
C LEU A 119 0.08 -4.87 -12.05
N TYR A 120 0.26 -4.89 -10.73
CA TYR A 120 0.77 -6.06 -9.99
C TYR A 120 -0.15 -7.26 -10.14
N ARG A 121 -1.46 -7.06 -9.94
CA ARG A 121 -2.46 -8.11 -10.16
C ARG A 121 -2.42 -8.71 -11.56
N TYR A 122 -2.33 -7.90 -12.62
CA TYR A 122 -2.23 -8.44 -13.98
C TYR A 122 -0.90 -9.14 -14.24
N THR A 123 0.19 -8.64 -13.64
CA THR A 123 1.50 -9.28 -13.72
C THR A 123 1.46 -10.66 -13.09
N GLU A 124 0.90 -10.78 -11.89
CA GLU A 124 0.83 -12.04 -11.15
C GLU A 124 -0.15 -13.02 -11.79
N LEU A 125 -1.29 -12.56 -12.31
CA LEU A 125 -2.19 -13.40 -13.11
C LEU A 125 -1.49 -13.92 -14.37
N GLY A 126 -0.66 -13.10 -15.00
CA GLY A 126 0.20 -13.51 -16.11
C GLY A 126 1.20 -14.59 -15.71
N ILE A 127 1.89 -14.41 -14.56
CA ILE A 127 2.81 -15.40 -14.01
C ILE A 127 2.08 -16.70 -13.65
N LEU A 128 0.89 -16.61 -13.05
CA LEU A 128 0.06 -17.76 -12.70
C LEU A 128 -0.34 -18.55 -13.96
N ALA A 129 -0.84 -17.85 -14.99
CA ALA A 129 -1.21 -18.48 -16.25
C ALA A 129 0.00 -19.12 -16.95
N ALA A 130 1.13 -18.41 -17.01
CA ALA A 130 2.38 -18.93 -17.58
C ALA A 130 2.91 -20.13 -16.78
N GLY A 131 2.86 -20.08 -15.46
CA GLY A 131 3.25 -21.17 -14.56
C GLY A 131 2.38 -22.40 -14.77
N ALA A 132 1.06 -22.24 -14.81
CA ALA A 132 0.12 -23.33 -15.13
C ALA A 132 0.36 -23.92 -16.52
N GLY A 133 0.61 -23.08 -17.52
CA GLY A 133 0.96 -23.52 -18.88
C GLY A 133 2.26 -24.30 -18.92
N LEU A 134 3.32 -23.81 -18.28
CA LEU A 134 4.61 -24.48 -18.18
C LEU A 134 4.53 -25.80 -17.41
N ALA A 135 3.75 -25.83 -16.33
CA ALA A 135 3.49 -27.04 -15.56
C ALA A 135 2.82 -28.10 -16.44
N THR A 136 1.72 -27.72 -17.10
CA THR A 136 0.95 -28.60 -17.98
C THR A 136 1.80 -29.12 -19.13
N TYR A 137 2.49 -28.23 -19.85
CA TYR A 137 3.40 -28.60 -20.94
C TYR A 137 4.52 -29.52 -20.44
N GLY A 138 5.09 -29.20 -19.29
CA GLY A 138 6.15 -29.99 -18.65
C GLY A 138 5.72 -31.43 -18.33
N PHE A 139 4.49 -31.61 -17.84
CA PHE A 139 3.95 -32.94 -17.56
C PHE A 139 3.56 -33.71 -18.83
N VAL A 140 2.89 -33.06 -19.79
CA VAL A 140 2.41 -33.70 -21.02
C VAL A 140 3.56 -34.17 -21.93
N TYR A 141 4.62 -33.38 -22.03
CA TYR A 141 5.74 -33.66 -22.95
C TYR A 141 6.99 -34.19 -22.21
N GLU A 142 6.83 -34.68 -20.98
CA GLU A 142 7.91 -35.26 -20.18
C GLU A 142 9.14 -34.34 -20.07
N LYS A 143 8.89 -33.05 -19.83
CA LYS A 143 9.91 -32.02 -19.55
C LYS A 143 9.89 -31.67 -18.05
N PRO A 144 10.45 -32.53 -17.18
CA PRO A 144 10.34 -32.38 -15.73
C PRO A 144 10.87 -31.04 -15.20
N THR A 145 11.92 -30.47 -15.81
CA THR A 145 12.43 -29.15 -15.43
C THR A 145 11.38 -28.05 -15.63
N LEU A 146 10.67 -28.05 -16.76
CA LEU A 146 9.62 -27.06 -17.04
C LEU A 146 8.42 -27.26 -16.12
N ALA A 147 8.09 -28.52 -15.79
CA ALA A 147 7.06 -28.83 -14.82
C ALA A 147 7.39 -28.24 -13.44
N GLY A 148 8.63 -28.42 -12.98
CA GLY A 148 9.11 -27.85 -11.71
C GLY A 148 9.05 -26.33 -11.67
N ILE A 149 9.54 -25.66 -12.73
CA ILE A 149 9.47 -24.19 -12.86
C ILE A 149 8.02 -23.72 -12.81
N GLY A 150 7.14 -24.34 -13.61
CA GLY A 150 5.75 -23.94 -13.73
C GLY A 150 4.96 -24.09 -12.43
N VAL A 151 5.14 -25.23 -11.74
CA VAL A 151 4.49 -25.49 -10.44
C VAL A 151 4.91 -24.47 -9.40
N THR A 152 6.22 -24.23 -9.25
CA THR A 152 6.73 -23.27 -8.26
C THR A 152 6.31 -21.84 -8.59
N ALA A 153 6.41 -21.42 -9.86
CA ALA A 153 6.00 -20.07 -10.26
C ALA A 153 4.50 -19.84 -10.05
N GLY A 154 3.66 -20.82 -10.40
CA GLY A 154 2.22 -20.76 -10.16
C GLY A 154 1.88 -20.68 -8.68
N ALA A 155 2.54 -21.49 -7.84
CA ALA A 155 2.34 -21.46 -6.39
C ALA A 155 2.71 -20.10 -5.79
N HIS A 156 3.85 -19.51 -6.17
CA HIS A 156 4.23 -18.17 -5.73
C HIS A 156 3.25 -17.11 -6.21
N ALA A 157 2.80 -17.15 -7.46
CA ALA A 157 1.84 -16.19 -7.98
C ALA A 157 0.52 -16.19 -7.17
N VAL A 158 0.01 -17.36 -6.77
CA VAL A 158 -1.18 -17.46 -5.92
C VAL A 158 -0.96 -16.84 -4.54
N LEU A 159 0.20 -17.09 -3.93
CA LEU A 159 0.54 -16.55 -2.62
C LEU A 159 0.64 -15.02 -2.67
N VAL A 160 1.37 -14.48 -3.65
CA VAL A 160 1.55 -13.04 -3.81
C VAL A 160 0.22 -12.34 -4.14
N LEU A 161 -0.59 -12.88 -5.07
CA LEU A 161 -1.95 -12.38 -5.36
C LEU A 161 -2.82 -12.26 -4.11
N THR A 162 -2.69 -13.23 -3.20
CA THR A 162 -3.46 -13.23 -1.94
C THR A 162 -3.00 -12.10 -1.02
N LEU A 163 -1.69 -11.87 -0.92
CA LEU A 163 -1.14 -10.76 -0.13
C LEU A 163 -1.54 -9.40 -0.72
N ASP A 164 -1.37 -9.24 -2.03
CA ASP A 164 -1.73 -8.02 -2.76
C ASP A 164 -3.22 -7.68 -2.63
N TYR A 165 -4.10 -8.67 -2.61
CA TYR A 165 -5.53 -8.45 -2.33
C TYR A 165 -5.76 -7.81 -0.95
N PHE A 166 -5.06 -8.28 0.09
CA PHE A 166 -5.16 -7.69 1.43
C PHE A 166 -4.54 -6.29 1.48
N ALA A 167 -3.43 -6.07 0.78
CA ALA A 167 -2.78 -4.78 0.64
C ALA A 167 -3.69 -3.74 -0.05
N GLU A 168 -4.27 -4.10 -1.20
CA GLU A 168 -5.22 -3.26 -1.94
C GLU A 168 -6.43 -2.92 -1.05
N SER A 169 -6.98 -3.91 -0.33
CA SER A 169 -8.09 -3.71 0.61
C SER A 169 -7.76 -2.72 1.73
N ARG A 170 -6.55 -2.79 2.29
CA ARG A 170 -6.06 -1.82 3.30
C ARG A 170 -5.90 -0.44 2.69
N ALA A 171 -5.29 -0.33 1.51
CA ALA A 171 -5.05 0.95 0.83
C ALA A 171 -6.37 1.68 0.56
N GLN A 172 -7.37 0.94 0.09
CA GLN A 172 -8.71 1.45 -0.20
C GLN A 172 -9.43 1.95 1.07
N ARG A 173 -9.22 1.31 2.24
CA ARG A 173 -9.75 1.82 3.50
C ARG A 173 -9.13 3.16 3.87
N TYR A 174 -7.81 3.30 3.67
CA TYR A 174 -7.10 4.53 3.98
C TYR A 174 -7.46 5.67 3.01
N ILE A 175 -7.54 5.40 1.71
CA ILE A 175 -8.01 6.36 0.70
C ILE A 175 -9.39 6.91 1.07
N ARG A 176 -10.34 6.04 1.41
CA ARG A 176 -11.69 6.48 1.85
C ARG A 176 -11.65 7.34 3.11
N ALA A 177 -10.71 7.10 4.02
CA ALA A 177 -10.52 7.95 5.20
C ALA A 177 -10.01 9.33 4.80
N LEU A 178 -9.05 9.42 3.88
CA LEU A 178 -8.52 10.67 3.33
C LEU A 178 -9.58 11.48 2.56
N GLU A 179 -10.50 10.82 1.87
CA GLU A 179 -11.61 11.48 1.16
C GLU A 179 -12.67 12.04 2.11
N ARG A 180 -12.89 11.39 3.25
CA ARG A 180 -13.82 11.84 4.28
C ARG A 180 -13.23 12.93 5.17
N TYR A 181 -11.91 12.98 5.28
CA TYR A 181 -11.20 14.03 5.99
C TYR A 181 -11.48 15.38 5.32
N ARG A 182 -11.90 16.41 6.06
CA ARG A 182 -12.13 17.75 5.51
C ARG A 182 -11.11 18.73 6.10
N ALA A 183 -10.00 18.94 5.41
CA ALA A 183 -8.93 19.81 5.90
C ALA A 183 -9.36 21.29 6.05
N GLU A 184 -10.29 21.79 5.22
CA GLU A 184 -10.80 23.17 5.27
C GLU A 184 -11.55 23.52 6.56
N ALA A 185 -12.17 22.53 7.21
CA ALA A 185 -12.85 22.72 8.50
C ALA A 185 -11.84 22.83 9.66
N THR A 186 -10.62 22.35 9.46
CA THR A 186 -9.54 22.35 10.45
C THR A 186 -8.74 23.65 10.43
N THR A 187 -8.72 24.36 9.29
CA THR A 187 -7.84 25.51 9.07
C THR A 187 -8.53 26.87 9.06
N GLN A 188 -9.86 27.02 9.03
CA GLN A 188 -10.48 28.37 9.07
C GLN A 188 -10.03 29.17 10.31
N PRO A 189 -9.17 30.20 10.16
CA PRO A 189 -9.21 31.29 11.12
C PRO A 189 -10.49 32.08 10.83
N LEU A 190 -11.01 32.77 11.83
CA LEU A 190 -12.21 33.61 11.75
C LEU A 190 -12.10 34.73 10.68
N ARG A 191 -12.15 34.41 9.38
CA ARG A 191 -12.35 35.41 8.33
C ARG A 191 -13.86 35.68 8.24
N ARG A 192 -14.42 36.19 9.33
CA ARG A 192 -15.75 36.78 9.35
C ARG A 192 -15.72 37.99 8.44
N GLY A 193 -16.65 38.00 7.49
CA GLY A 193 -17.02 39.21 6.77
C GLY A 193 -17.32 40.33 7.75
N TRP A 194 -16.51 41.37 7.68
CA TRP A 194 -16.95 42.71 8.02
C TRP A 194 -17.25 43.39 6.68
N GLY A 195 -18.46 43.15 6.19
CA GLY A 195 -19.11 44.09 5.31
C GLY A 195 -19.50 45.31 6.14
N PHE A 196 -18.60 46.27 6.25
CA PHE A 196 -18.99 47.67 6.46
C PHE A 196 -18.77 48.39 5.14
N GLN A 197 -19.78 48.34 4.28
CA GLN A 197 -19.97 49.43 3.32
C GLN A 197 -20.43 50.62 4.17
N ALA A 198 -19.52 51.56 4.43
CA ALA A 198 -19.91 52.86 4.96
C ALA A 198 -20.78 53.56 3.91
N PRO A 199 -22.00 54.01 4.23
CA PRO A 199 -22.74 54.86 3.31
C PRO A 199 -22.03 56.21 3.26
N LEU A 200 -21.56 56.59 2.07
CA LEU A 200 -21.15 57.96 1.78
C LEU A 200 -22.39 58.85 1.86
N MET A 201 -22.65 59.40 3.04
CA MET A 201 -23.59 60.50 3.22
C MET A 201 -22.97 61.77 2.62
N SER A 202 -23.66 62.26 1.59
CA SER A 202 -23.51 63.58 0.99
C SER A 202 -23.96 64.68 1.97
N GLY A 203 -23.25 65.81 1.96
CA GLY A 203 -23.62 67.11 2.55
C GLY A 203 -22.37 67.98 2.67
N ALA A 204 -22.05 68.87 1.73
CA ALA A 204 -22.66 70.20 1.57
C ALA A 204 -22.78 70.95 2.90
N PHE A 205 -21.73 71.69 3.27
CA PHE A 205 -21.70 73.13 3.54
C PHE A 205 -20.24 73.61 3.51
#